data_AF-A0A363RIH6-F1
#
_entry.id   AF-A0A363RIH6-F1
#
_cell.length_a   1.000
_cell.length_b   1.000
_cell.length_c   1.000
_cell.angle_alpha   90.00
_cell.angle_beta   90.00
_cell.angle_gamma   90.00
#
_symmetry.space_group_name_H-M   'P 1'
#
loop_
_entity.id
_entity.type
_entity.pdbx_description
1 polymer ?
#
loop_
_entity_poly.entity_id
_entity_poly.type
_entity_poly.pdbx_seq_one_letter_code
_entity_poly.pdbx_strand_id
1 'polypeptide(L)'
;FFFFFFFSFFFFFFFFFFFFFFFFFLFFFFFFFLGLHTRSTRYLNAVAMGQPRHDLQGQVVEAMAPEHVFHALVESFRRRKPRDGEDLQLKLRRRIGMAYIASDLSRDDFLAKVQVKDEATQAMLAAAMQEVAEFDAKAEALATAHAASGKSVAEFADMYGMHPAAVERHLHRAAQTKAIAARPAAAPAAPEAADEDEVAEPAAAKADDSAAAE
;
A
#
# COMPACT_ATOMS: atom_id res chain seq x y z
N PHE A 1 -63.23 -10.69 -14.13
CA PHE A 1 -62.03 -10.51 -14.98
C PHE A 1 -61.22 -9.28 -14.58
N PHE A 2 -61.77 -8.06 -14.70
CA PHE A 2 -61.06 -6.81 -14.35
C PHE A 2 -60.48 -6.76 -12.92
N PHE A 3 -61.27 -7.13 -11.89
CA PHE A 3 -60.82 -7.14 -10.50
C PHE A 3 -59.65 -8.11 -10.25
N PHE A 4 -59.73 -9.32 -10.82
CA PHE A 4 -58.67 -10.33 -10.72
C PHE A 4 -57.38 -9.87 -11.43
N PHE A 5 -57.51 -9.27 -12.63
CA PHE A 5 -56.38 -8.69 -13.35
C PHE A 5 -55.72 -7.55 -12.57
N PHE A 6 -56.52 -6.63 -12.02
CA PHE A 6 -56.02 -5.53 -11.19
C PHE A 6 -55.29 -6.03 -9.94
N PHE A 7 -55.85 -7.01 -9.24
CA PHE A 7 -55.23 -7.63 -8.07
C PHE A 7 -53.91 -8.32 -8.42
N SER A 8 -53.89 -9.10 -9.51
CA SER A 8 -52.68 -9.79 -9.98
C SER A 8 -51.59 -8.82 -10.42
N PHE A 9 -51.95 -7.72 -11.09
CA PHE A 9 -51.02 -6.65 -11.47
C PHE A 9 -50.44 -5.95 -10.23
N PHE A 10 -51.29 -5.58 -9.26
CA PHE A 10 -50.85 -4.95 -8.02
C PHE A 10 -49.93 -5.87 -7.20
N PHE A 11 -50.27 -7.16 -7.10
CA PHE A 11 -49.44 -8.16 -6.42
C PHE A 11 -48.07 -8.31 -7.08
N PHE A 12 -48.03 -8.43 -8.43
CA PHE A 12 -46.78 -8.50 -9.18
C PHE A 12 -45.94 -7.23 -9.02
N PHE A 13 -46.56 -6.04 -9.11
CA PHE A 13 -45.88 -4.75 -8.93
C PHE A 13 -45.31 -4.60 -7.52
N PHE A 14 -46.08 -4.97 -6.49
CA PHE A 14 -45.62 -4.95 -5.10
C PHE A 14 -44.45 -5.92 -4.88
N PHE A 15 -44.55 -7.15 -5.38
CA PHE A 15 -43.50 -8.14 -5.31
C PHE A 15 -42.24 -7.64 -6.04
N PHE A 16 -42.35 -7.20 -7.29
CA PHE A 16 -41.24 -6.63 -8.05
C PHE A 16 -40.54 -5.50 -7.30
N PHE A 17 -41.31 -4.55 -6.75
CA PHE A 17 -40.77 -3.46 -5.93
C PHE A 17 -40.07 -4.03 -4.68
N PHE A 18 -40.71 -4.90 -3.90
CA PHE A 18 -40.10 -5.52 -2.73
C PHE A 18 -38.76 -6.19 -3.04
N PHE A 19 -38.68 -6.99 -4.11
CA PHE A 19 -37.42 -7.63 -4.52
C PHE A 19 -36.39 -6.60 -4.98
N PHE A 20 -36.78 -5.59 -5.75
CA PHE A 20 -35.89 -4.50 -6.15
C PHE A 20 -35.28 -3.79 -4.92
N PHE A 21 -36.08 -3.41 -3.93
CA PHE A 21 -35.59 -2.79 -2.70
C PHE A 21 -34.75 -3.75 -1.85
N PHE A 22 -35.09 -5.04 -1.82
CA PHE A 22 -34.30 -6.07 -1.13
C PHE A 22 -32.91 -6.24 -1.75
N PHE A 23 -32.81 -6.36 -3.08
CA PHE A 23 -31.52 -6.46 -3.77
C PHE A 23 -30.70 -5.19 -3.62
N PHE A 24 -31.35 -4.01 -3.72
CA PHE A 24 -30.70 -2.73 -3.44
C PHE A 24 -30.16 -2.72 -2.00
N PHE A 25 -30.97 -3.05 -1.00
CA PHE A 25 -30.53 -3.13 0.40
C PHE A 25 -29.33 -4.08 0.59
N LEU A 26 -29.40 -5.30 0.02
CA LEU A 26 -28.30 -6.27 0.10
C LEU A 26 -27.02 -5.74 -0.55
N PHE A 27 -27.14 -5.07 -1.70
CA PHE A 27 -26.04 -4.40 -2.36
C PHE A 27 -25.39 -3.37 -1.43
N PHE A 28 -26.12 -2.38 -0.90
CA PHE A 28 -25.53 -1.38 0.01
C PHE A 28 -24.95 -2.01 1.26
N PHE A 29 -25.61 -3.01 1.83
CA PHE A 29 -25.12 -3.74 3.00
C PHE A 29 -23.77 -4.38 2.69
N PHE A 30 -23.65 -5.12 1.59
CA PHE A 30 -22.41 -5.79 1.20
C PHE A 30 -21.25 -4.79 1.05
N PHE A 31 -21.45 -3.71 0.26
CA PHE A 31 -20.41 -2.69 0.05
C PHE A 31 -20.05 -1.95 1.34
N PHE A 32 -21.03 -1.69 2.21
CA PHE A 32 -20.80 -1.07 3.51
C PHE A 32 -19.89 -1.94 4.39
N PHE A 33 -20.20 -3.23 4.53
CA PHE A 33 -19.40 -4.17 5.32
C PHE A 33 -18.00 -4.37 4.73
N LEU A 34 -17.90 -4.53 3.42
CA LEU A 34 -16.61 -4.63 2.74
C LEU A 34 -15.74 -3.37 2.96
N GLY A 35 -16.37 -2.19 2.93
CA GLY A 35 -15.72 -0.92 3.24
C GLY A 35 -15.19 -0.84 4.68
N LEU A 36 -15.90 -1.41 5.66
CA LEU A 36 -15.43 -1.48 7.04
C LEU A 36 -14.20 -2.38 7.20
N HIS A 37 -14.16 -3.52 6.54
CA HIS A 37 -13.05 -4.46 6.62
C HIS A 37 -11.77 -3.90 5.99
N THR A 38 -11.89 -3.38 4.77
CA THR A 38 -10.76 -2.82 3.99
C THR A 38 -10.25 -1.49 4.53
N ARG A 39 -11.01 -0.81 5.39
CA ARG A 39 -10.57 0.41 6.08
C ARG A 39 -10.32 0.20 7.57
N SER A 40 -10.31 -1.04 8.04
CA SER A 40 -10.06 -1.33 9.44
C SER A 40 -8.66 -0.87 9.85
N THR A 41 -8.51 -0.42 11.10
CA THR A 41 -7.20 -0.02 11.65
C THR A 41 -6.19 -1.15 11.60
N ARG A 42 -6.65 -2.41 11.75
CA ARG A 42 -5.78 -3.59 11.65
C ARG A 42 -5.20 -3.74 10.25
N TYR A 43 -6.04 -3.59 9.22
CA TYR A 43 -5.59 -3.64 7.83
C TYR A 43 -4.59 -2.51 7.54
N LEU A 44 -4.92 -1.27 7.90
CA LEU A 44 -4.00 -0.14 7.70
C LEU A 44 -2.66 -0.32 8.41
N ASN A 45 -2.66 -0.87 9.63
CA ASN A 45 -1.43 -1.14 10.36
C ASN A 45 -0.60 -2.24 9.68
N ALA A 46 -1.22 -3.30 9.16
CA ALA A 46 -0.51 -4.35 8.44
C ALA A 46 0.14 -3.80 7.15
N VAL A 47 -0.61 -2.98 6.40
CA VAL A 47 -0.11 -2.33 5.18
C VAL A 47 1.01 -1.34 5.50
N ALA A 48 0.85 -0.53 6.54
CA ALA A 48 1.86 0.43 7.02
C ALA A 48 3.12 -0.24 7.60
N MET A 49 3.06 -1.53 7.91
CA MET A 49 4.21 -2.36 8.28
C MET A 49 4.90 -2.99 7.06
N GLY A 50 4.33 -2.85 5.85
CA GLY A 50 4.85 -3.47 4.64
C GLY A 50 4.73 -5.00 4.65
N GLN A 51 3.74 -5.54 5.35
CA GLN A 51 3.49 -6.98 5.36
C GLN A 51 3.19 -7.48 3.93
N PRO A 52 3.73 -8.63 3.51
CA PRO A 52 3.51 -9.15 2.16
C PRO A 52 2.03 -9.46 1.90
N ARG A 53 1.66 -9.48 0.62
CA ARG A 53 0.33 -9.95 0.18
C ARG A 53 0.30 -11.48 0.22
N HIS A 54 -0.80 -12.02 0.71
CA HIS A 54 -1.04 -13.46 0.77
C HIS A 54 -2.18 -13.86 -0.15
N ASP A 55 -2.08 -15.03 -0.78
CA ASP A 55 -3.17 -15.63 -1.53
C ASP A 55 -4.21 -16.29 -0.59
N LEU A 56 -5.25 -16.89 -1.19
CA LEU A 56 -6.29 -17.61 -0.47
C LEU A 56 -5.76 -18.88 0.24
N GLN A 57 -4.59 -19.38 -0.14
CA GLN A 57 -3.91 -20.52 0.48
C GLN A 57 -2.94 -20.07 1.59
N GLY A 58 -2.85 -18.76 1.85
CA GLY A 58 -1.97 -18.15 2.84
C GLY A 58 -0.51 -18.01 2.39
N GLN A 59 -0.18 -18.32 1.13
CA GLN A 59 1.18 -18.20 0.61
C GLN A 59 1.50 -16.75 0.26
N VAL A 60 2.76 -16.36 0.45
CA VAL A 60 3.24 -15.01 0.08
C VAL A 60 3.30 -14.91 -1.44
N VAL A 61 2.62 -13.92 -1.99
CA VAL A 61 2.55 -13.68 -3.44
C VAL A 61 3.48 -12.54 -3.84
N GLU A 62 3.24 -11.37 -3.26
CA GLU A 62 3.87 -10.14 -3.73
C GLU A 62 4.28 -9.26 -2.54
N ALA A 63 5.40 -8.58 -2.71
CA ALA A 63 5.79 -7.50 -1.81
C ALA A 63 4.76 -6.37 -1.88
N MET A 64 4.53 -5.71 -0.76
CA MET A 64 3.63 -4.57 -0.76
C MET A 64 4.27 -3.38 -1.47
N ALA A 65 3.58 -2.85 -2.49
CA ALA A 65 4.11 -1.70 -3.21
C ALA A 65 4.33 -0.50 -2.26
N PRO A 66 5.42 0.27 -2.43
CA PRO A 66 5.84 1.31 -1.49
C PRO A 66 4.83 2.45 -1.36
N GLU A 67 4.11 2.78 -2.43
CA GLU A 67 3.00 3.73 -2.42
C GLU A 67 1.87 3.33 -1.47
N HIS A 68 1.49 2.04 -1.45
CA HIS A 68 0.47 1.53 -0.52
C HIS A 68 0.95 1.65 0.94
N VAL A 69 2.21 1.29 1.21
CA VAL A 69 2.80 1.40 2.55
C VAL A 69 2.80 2.86 3.00
N PHE A 70 3.20 3.79 2.12
CA PHE A 70 3.21 5.22 2.41
C PHE A 70 1.81 5.76 2.71
N HIS A 71 0.83 5.48 1.84
CA HIS A 71 -0.54 5.97 2.04
C HIS A 71 -1.17 5.40 3.31
N ALA A 72 -0.93 4.13 3.62
CA ALA A 72 -1.39 3.52 4.87
C ALA A 72 -0.72 4.12 6.10
N LEU A 73 0.58 4.43 6.03
CA LEU A 73 1.29 5.15 7.10
C LEU A 73 0.65 6.51 7.37
N VAL A 74 0.49 7.34 6.34
CA VAL A 74 -0.13 8.66 6.48
C VAL A 74 -1.55 8.53 7.07
N GLU A 75 -2.37 7.64 6.53
CA GLU A 75 -3.74 7.45 6.99
C GLU A 75 -3.81 6.90 8.43
N SER A 76 -2.92 5.98 8.81
CA SER A 76 -2.86 5.43 10.16
C SER A 76 -2.53 6.51 11.20
N PHE A 77 -1.61 7.42 10.88
CA PHE A 77 -1.24 8.54 11.74
C PHE A 77 -2.31 9.63 11.76
N ARG A 78 -3.00 9.88 10.63
CA ARG A 78 -4.12 10.82 10.55
C ARG A 78 -5.28 10.40 11.45
N ARG A 79 -5.53 9.10 11.58
CA ARG A 79 -6.59 8.55 12.46
C ARG A 79 -6.19 8.47 13.93
N ARG A 80 -4.91 8.61 14.24
CA ARG A 80 -4.39 8.39 15.57
C ARG A 80 -4.55 9.65 16.42
N LYS A 81 -5.13 9.50 17.61
CA LYS A 81 -5.14 10.56 18.62
C LYS A 81 -3.75 10.68 19.25
N PRO A 82 -3.13 11.87 19.30
CA PRO A 82 -1.86 12.06 19.98
C PRO A 82 -2.01 11.76 21.47
N ARG A 83 -1.00 11.12 22.05
CA ARG A 83 -0.85 11.02 23.51
C ARG A 83 -0.17 12.29 24.03
N ASP A 84 -0.34 12.61 25.30
CA ASP A 84 0.29 13.79 25.90
C ASP A 84 1.81 13.75 25.72
N GLY A 85 2.37 14.84 25.18
CA GLY A 85 3.80 14.95 24.86
C GLY A 85 4.27 14.17 23.63
N GLU A 86 3.38 13.51 22.87
CA GLU A 86 3.75 12.76 21.67
C GLU A 86 3.78 13.65 20.42
N ASP A 87 4.96 13.78 19.81
CA ASP A 87 5.09 14.35 18.47
C ASP A 87 4.82 13.28 17.39
N LEU A 88 3.57 13.25 16.90
CA LEU A 88 3.15 12.35 15.83
C LEU A 88 3.79 12.69 14.48
N GLN A 89 4.12 13.96 14.23
CA GLN A 89 4.71 14.36 12.96
C GLN A 89 6.15 13.83 12.85
N LEU A 90 6.93 13.97 13.92
CA LEU A 90 8.28 13.40 13.99
C LEU A 90 8.26 11.87 13.84
N LYS A 91 7.32 11.19 14.50
CA LYS A 91 7.16 9.73 14.37
C LYS A 91 6.79 9.32 12.95
N LEU A 92 5.87 10.04 12.31
CA LEU A 92 5.47 9.75 10.93
C LEU A 92 6.65 9.98 9.97
N ARG A 93 7.40 11.09 10.08
CA ARG A 93 8.61 11.34 9.28
C ARG A 93 9.63 10.20 9.38
N ARG A 94 9.96 9.78 10.61
CA ARG A 94 10.86 8.64 10.84
C ARG A 94 10.34 7.35 10.21
N ARG A 95 9.03 7.09 10.31
CA ARG A 95 8.40 5.90 9.71
C ARG A 95 8.42 5.95 8.18
N ILE A 96 8.21 7.12 7.58
CA ILE A 96 8.33 7.32 6.12
C ILE A 96 9.77 7.03 5.67
N GLY A 97 10.77 7.57 6.37
CA GLY A 97 12.18 7.30 6.06
C GLY A 97 12.53 5.82 6.13
N MET A 98 12.04 5.10 7.15
CA MET A 98 12.23 3.66 7.28
C MET A 98 11.54 2.88 6.15
N ALA A 99 10.33 3.27 5.75
CA ALA A 99 9.62 2.64 4.64
C ALA A 99 10.35 2.84 3.31
N TYR A 100 10.91 4.04 3.07
CA TYR A 100 11.76 4.31 1.92
C TYR A 100 13.02 3.41 1.92
N ILE A 101 13.76 3.34 3.02
CA ILE A 101 14.96 2.49 3.12
C ILE A 101 14.62 1.01 2.87
N ALA A 102 13.48 0.54 3.39
CA ALA A 102 13.01 -0.83 3.21
C ALA A 102 12.53 -1.13 1.78
N SER A 103 12.17 -0.11 0.99
CA SER A 103 11.71 -0.30 -0.39
C SER A 103 12.80 -0.69 -1.37
N ASP A 104 14.08 -0.52 -1.00
CA ASP A 104 15.26 -0.75 -1.87
C ASP A 104 15.23 0.03 -3.19
N LEU A 105 14.47 1.13 -3.24
CA LEU A 105 14.39 2.01 -4.40
C LEU A 105 15.38 3.17 -4.31
N SER A 106 15.74 3.73 -5.47
CA SER A 106 16.37 5.03 -5.53
C SER A 106 15.39 6.12 -5.07
N ARG A 107 15.92 7.29 -4.70
CA ARG A 107 15.09 8.42 -4.28
C ARG A 107 14.09 8.81 -5.37
N ASP A 108 14.55 8.91 -6.60
CA ASP A 108 13.75 9.38 -7.72
C ASP A 108 12.66 8.36 -8.07
N ASP A 109 12.99 7.06 -8.07
CA ASP A 109 12.01 5.99 -8.31
C ASP A 109 10.93 5.95 -7.22
N PHE A 110 11.33 6.13 -5.96
CA PHE A 110 10.39 6.17 -4.85
C PHE A 110 9.43 7.38 -4.97
N LEU A 111 9.96 8.56 -5.28
CA LEU A 111 9.15 9.77 -5.46
C LEU A 111 8.27 9.71 -6.71
N ALA A 112 8.68 9.01 -7.77
CA ALA A 112 7.87 8.80 -8.96
C ALA A 112 6.63 7.93 -8.67
N LYS A 113 6.78 6.92 -7.80
CA LYS A 113 5.70 6.04 -7.33
C LYS A 113 4.80 6.73 -6.28
N VAL A 114 5.41 7.41 -5.32
CA VAL A 114 4.70 8.04 -4.20
C VAL A 114 4.25 9.46 -4.58
N GLN A 115 3.16 9.55 -5.34
CA GLN A 115 2.58 10.84 -5.72
C GLN A 115 1.58 11.32 -4.68
N VAL A 116 1.78 12.54 -4.18
CA VAL A 116 0.94 13.14 -3.14
C VAL A 116 0.37 14.46 -3.65
N LYS A 117 -0.95 14.63 -3.49
CA LYS A 117 -1.66 15.86 -3.90
C LYS A 117 -1.74 16.90 -2.79
N ASP A 118 -1.71 16.45 -1.54
CA ASP A 118 -1.85 17.30 -0.36
C ASP A 118 -0.50 17.93 0.02
N GLU A 119 -0.48 19.25 0.14
CA GLU A 119 0.74 20.03 0.38
C GLU A 119 1.40 19.68 1.72
N ALA A 120 0.60 19.50 2.79
CA ALA A 120 1.11 19.16 4.11
C ALA A 120 1.78 17.77 4.12
N THR A 121 1.18 16.80 3.45
CA THR A 121 1.73 15.45 3.30
C THR A 121 2.96 15.43 2.39
N GLN A 122 2.98 16.26 1.33
CA GLN A 122 4.13 16.43 0.47
C GLN A 122 5.32 17.05 1.22
N ALA A 123 5.08 18.06 2.06
CA ALA A 123 6.10 18.65 2.93
C ALA A 123 6.65 17.63 3.94
N MET A 124 5.79 16.78 4.51
CA MET A 124 6.19 15.68 5.39
C MET A 124 7.07 14.65 4.69
N LEU A 125 6.73 14.27 3.46
CA LEU A 125 7.55 13.38 2.63
C LEU A 125 8.91 14.01 2.32
N ALA A 126 8.94 15.28 1.90
CA ALA A 126 10.17 16.00 1.62
C ALA A 126 11.09 16.07 2.85
N ALA A 127 10.52 16.40 4.02
CA ALA A 127 11.27 16.45 5.28
C ALA A 127 11.84 15.08 5.68
N ALA A 128 11.09 13.99 5.45
CA ALA A 128 11.58 12.64 5.68
C ALA A 128 12.73 12.27 4.71
N MET A 129 12.61 12.65 3.43
CA MET A 129 13.66 12.41 2.44
C MET A 129 14.94 13.19 2.76
N GLN A 130 14.81 14.41 3.29
CA GLN A 130 15.96 15.19 3.75
C GLN A 130 16.66 14.52 4.95
N GLU A 131 15.91 14.04 5.95
CA GLU A 131 16.51 13.30 7.08
C GLU A 131 17.26 12.06 6.63
N VAL A 132 16.71 11.30 5.68
CA VAL A 132 17.40 10.14 5.12
C VAL A 132 18.64 10.57 4.32
N ALA A 133 18.58 11.68 3.57
CA ALA A 133 19.73 12.24 2.87
C ALA A 133 20.90 12.54 3.83
N GLU A 134 20.60 13.19 4.95
CA GLU A 134 21.61 13.52 5.97
C GLU A 134 22.19 12.26 6.61
N PHE A 135 21.35 11.24 6.83
CA PHE A 135 21.80 9.94 7.34
C PHE A 135 22.71 9.22 6.34
N ASP A 136 22.36 9.27 5.05
CA ASP A 136 23.13 8.65 3.96
C ASP A 136 24.47 9.34 3.77
N ALA A 137 24.52 10.68 3.81
CA ALA A 137 25.76 11.44 3.75
C ALA A 137 26.69 11.11 4.92
N LYS A 138 26.15 10.97 6.14
CA LYS A 138 26.92 10.52 7.31
C LYS A 138 27.43 9.10 7.13
N ALA A 139 26.60 8.20 6.59
CA ALA A 139 26.97 6.82 6.32
C ALA A 139 28.12 6.71 5.30
N GLU A 140 28.06 7.49 4.22
CA GLU A 140 29.10 7.54 3.19
C GLU A 140 30.43 8.11 3.72
N ALA A 141 30.38 9.22 4.46
CA ALA A 141 31.57 9.79 5.08
C ALA A 141 32.22 8.80 6.05
N LEU A 142 31.42 8.10 6.85
CA LEU A 142 31.89 7.08 7.78
C LEU A 142 32.50 5.88 7.05
N ALA A 143 31.87 5.41 5.98
CA ALA A 143 32.36 4.31 5.17
C ALA A 143 33.70 4.65 4.50
N THR A 144 33.85 5.88 4.02
CA THR A 144 35.11 6.37 3.45
C THR A 144 36.21 6.44 4.52
N ALA A 145 35.92 6.99 5.69
CA ALA A 145 36.87 7.04 6.81
C ALA A 145 37.28 5.64 7.29
N HIS A 146 36.33 4.72 7.40
CA HIS A 146 36.58 3.33 7.77
C HIS A 146 37.48 2.64 6.72
N ALA A 147 37.15 2.76 5.44
CA ALA A 147 37.94 2.19 4.36
C ALA A 147 39.37 2.75 4.31
N ALA A 148 39.54 4.05 4.53
CA ALA A 148 40.85 4.70 4.60
C ALA A 148 41.68 4.26 5.83
N SER A 149 41.01 3.92 6.94
CA SER A 149 41.71 3.51 8.16
C SER A 149 42.35 2.12 8.07
N GLY A 150 41.79 1.23 7.23
CA GLY A 150 42.22 -0.18 7.15
C GLY A 150 41.99 -1.01 8.42
N LYS A 151 41.29 -0.45 9.43
CA LYS A 151 41.04 -1.09 10.73
C LYS A 151 39.79 -1.97 10.69
N SER A 152 39.66 -2.84 11.68
CA SER A 152 38.39 -3.52 11.94
C SER A 152 37.33 -2.53 12.43
N VAL A 153 36.04 -2.92 12.32
CA VAL A 153 34.92 -2.10 12.77
C VAL A 153 35.01 -1.78 14.27
N ALA A 154 35.43 -2.75 15.09
CA ALA A 154 35.58 -2.57 16.54
C ALA A 154 36.67 -1.53 16.86
N GLU A 155 37.85 -1.66 16.27
CA GLU A 155 38.96 -0.72 16.49
C GLU A 155 38.64 0.69 15.97
N PHE A 156 37.92 0.77 14.84
CA PHE A 156 37.45 2.04 14.31
C PHE A 156 36.40 2.69 15.22
N ALA A 157 35.46 1.90 15.74
CA ALA A 157 34.45 2.38 16.68
C ALA A 157 35.10 2.92 17.97
N ASP A 158 36.03 2.18 18.55
CA ASP A 158 36.77 2.59 19.75
C ASP A 158 37.54 3.90 19.52
N MET A 159 38.19 4.05 18.35
CA MET A 159 38.97 5.25 18.01
C MET A 159 38.13 6.54 17.98
N TYR A 160 36.87 6.45 17.58
CA TYR A 160 35.96 7.60 17.50
C TYR A 160 34.93 7.65 18.64
N GLY A 161 35.06 6.78 19.65
CA GLY A 161 34.11 6.71 20.77
C GLY A 161 32.69 6.33 20.33
N MET A 162 32.57 5.57 19.24
CA MET A 162 31.29 5.09 18.71
C MET A 162 31.00 3.67 19.19
N HIS A 163 29.74 3.28 19.17
CA HIS A 163 29.36 1.89 19.40
C HIS A 163 29.53 1.06 18.10
N PRO A 164 30.14 -0.15 18.12
CA PRO A 164 30.38 -0.96 16.91
C PRO A 164 29.13 -1.16 16.05
N ALA A 165 28.00 -1.55 16.67
CA ALA A 165 26.73 -1.72 15.96
C ALA A 165 26.22 -0.44 15.23
N ALA A 166 26.55 0.75 15.75
CA ALA A 166 26.18 2.00 15.08
C ALA A 166 27.02 2.20 13.81
N VAL A 167 28.32 1.88 13.88
CA VAL A 167 29.22 1.88 12.72
C VAL A 167 28.76 0.87 11.68
N GLU A 168 28.48 -0.37 12.07
CA GLU A 168 27.95 -1.41 11.17
C GLU A 168 26.68 -0.97 10.44
N ARG A 169 25.74 -0.34 11.14
CA ARG A 169 24.51 0.19 10.54
C ARG A 169 24.79 1.23 9.46
N HIS A 170 25.73 2.14 9.71
CA HIS A 170 26.14 3.15 8.72
C HIS A 170 26.88 2.51 7.54
N LEU A 171 27.77 1.55 7.78
CA LEU A 171 28.46 0.82 6.70
C LEU A 171 27.48 0.03 5.81
N HIS A 172 26.53 -0.68 6.42
CA HIS A 172 25.47 -1.39 5.71
C HIS A 172 24.65 -0.41 4.85
N ARG A 173 24.29 0.75 5.42
CA ARG A 173 23.53 1.75 4.66
C ARG A 173 24.33 2.29 3.47
N ALA A 174 25.60 2.62 3.66
CA ALA A 174 26.46 3.10 2.56
C ALA A 174 26.60 2.05 1.46
N ALA A 175 26.76 0.77 1.82
CA ALA A 175 26.80 -0.33 0.86
C ALA A 175 25.48 -0.47 0.09
N GLN A 176 24.33 -0.39 0.77
CA GLN A 176 23.02 -0.45 0.14
C GLN A 176 22.82 0.71 -0.86
N THR A 177 23.10 1.95 -0.46
CA THR A 177 22.97 3.12 -1.34
C THR A 177 23.87 3.00 -2.58
N LYS A 178 25.10 2.52 -2.41
CA LYS A 178 26.02 2.26 -3.53
C LYS A 178 25.51 1.16 -4.45
N ALA A 179 24.93 0.09 -3.90
CA ALA A 179 24.35 -1.00 -4.68
C ALA A 179 23.12 -0.53 -5.50
N ILE A 180 22.25 0.30 -4.91
CA ILE A 180 21.12 0.90 -5.61
C ILE A 180 21.60 1.82 -6.73
N ALA A 181 22.60 2.67 -6.47
CA ALA A 181 23.16 3.58 -7.49
C ALA A 181 23.90 2.86 -8.63
N ALA A 182 24.49 1.68 -8.36
CA ALA A 182 25.15 0.87 -9.37
C ALA A 182 24.19 0.01 -10.20
N ARG A 183 22.91 -0.10 -9.81
CA ARG A 183 21.90 -0.84 -10.56
C ARG A 183 21.61 -0.08 -11.85
N PRO A 184 21.69 -0.72 -13.04
CA PRO A 184 21.33 -0.06 -14.28
C PRO A 184 19.88 0.42 -14.15
N ALA A 185 19.60 1.66 -14.58
CA ALA A 185 18.25 2.21 -14.60
C ALA A 185 17.34 1.18 -15.28
N ALA A 186 16.50 0.51 -14.49
CA ALA A 186 15.56 -0.44 -15.03
C ALA A 186 14.68 0.35 -16.00
N ALA A 187 14.64 -0.08 -17.27
CA ALA A 187 13.69 0.46 -18.23
C ALA A 187 12.31 0.48 -17.55
N PRO A 188 11.53 1.56 -17.69
CA PRO A 188 10.23 1.65 -17.04
C PRO A 188 9.48 0.36 -17.35
N ALA A 189 9.14 -0.40 -16.31
CA ALA A 189 8.26 -1.54 -16.45
C ALA A 189 7.03 -1.00 -17.20
N ALA A 190 6.88 -1.46 -18.44
CA ALA A 190 5.68 -1.18 -19.22
C ALA A 190 4.48 -1.48 -18.30
N PRO A 191 3.40 -0.68 -18.38
CA PRO A 191 2.23 -0.96 -17.57
C PRO A 191 1.88 -2.43 -17.76
N GLU A 192 1.93 -3.22 -16.68
CA GLU A 192 1.35 -4.55 -16.65
C GLU A 192 -0.03 -4.38 -17.25
N ALA A 193 -0.20 -4.98 -18.43
CA ALA A 193 -1.48 -5.00 -19.11
C ALA A 193 -2.49 -5.47 -18.06
N ALA A 194 -3.49 -4.63 -17.82
CA ALA A 194 -4.67 -5.08 -17.12
C ALA A 194 -5.09 -6.38 -17.80
N ASP A 195 -5.06 -7.48 -17.04
CA ASP A 195 -5.74 -8.70 -17.42
C ASP A 195 -7.21 -8.30 -17.56
N GLU A 196 -7.62 -8.00 -18.79
CA GLU A 196 -9.01 -7.98 -19.20
C GLU A 196 -9.45 -9.45 -19.21
N ASP A 197 -9.60 -10.04 -18.02
CA ASP A 197 -10.36 -11.26 -17.83
C ASP A 197 -11.83 -10.90 -18.12
N GLU A 198 -12.14 -11.02 -19.41
CA GLU A 198 -13.33 -11.63 -19.97
C GLU A 198 -14.53 -11.65 -18.99
N VAL A 199 -15.26 -10.55 -18.97
CA VAL A 199 -16.63 -10.53 -18.44
C VAL A 199 -17.47 -11.42 -19.38
N ALA A 200 -17.47 -12.72 -19.09
CA ALA A 200 -18.38 -13.67 -19.70
C ALA A 200 -19.82 -13.28 -19.32
N GLU A 201 -20.47 -12.60 -20.25
CA GLU A 201 -21.90 -12.40 -20.32
C GLU A 201 -22.62 -13.76 -20.20
N PRO A 202 -23.54 -13.98 -19.22
CA PRO A 202 -24.34 -15.18 -19.25
C PRO A 202 -25.37 -15.02 -20.37
N ALA A 203 -25.09 -15.67 -21.49
CA ALA A 203 -26.01 -15.82 -22.61
C ALA A 203 -27.37 -16.33 -22.12
N ALA A 204 -28.40 -15.51 -22.32
CA ALA A 204 -29.78 -15.89 -22.14
C ALA A 204 -30.09 -17.10 -23.04
N ALA A 205 -30.39 -18.23 -22.41
CA ALA A 205 -30.91 -19.42 -23.08
C ALA A 205 -32.22 -19.06 -23.80
N LYS A 206 -32.19 -19.02 -25.14
CA LYS A 206 -33.39 -19.15 -25.95
C LYS A 206 -33.90 -20.58 -25.80
N ALA A 207 -35.04 -20.73 -25.12
CA ALA A 207 -35.85 -21.93 -25.24
C ALA A 207 -36.61 -21.84 -26.57
N ASP A 208 -36.15 -22.60 -27.55
CA ASP A 208 -37.01 -23.07 -28.63
C ASP A 208 -38.01 -24.05 -28.02
N ASP A 209 -39.30 -23.76 -28.14
CA ASP A 209 -40.32 -24.81 -28.07
C ASP A 209 -41.26 -24.65 -29.25
N SER A 210 -40.98 -25.48 -30.26
CA SER A 210 -41.80 -25.70 -31.44
C SER A 210 -42.46 -27.08 -31.32
N ALA A 211 -43.78 -27.12 -31.18
CA ALA A 211 -44.74 -28.22 -31.47
C ALA A 211 -45.93 -28.10 -30.50
N ALA A 212 -47.21 -28.30 -30.80
CA ALA A 212 -48.03 -28.62 -31.98
C ALA A 212 -49.46 -28.16 -31.57
N ALA A 213 -50.30 -27.54 -32.39
CA ALA A 213 -51.09 -28.16 -33.46
C ALA A 213 -51.61 -29.59 -33.12
N GLU A 214 -52.61 -29.68 -32.24
CA GLU A 214 -53.94 -30.33 -32.46
C GLU A 214 -54.82 -30.22 -31.21
#